data_AF-A0A933VD77-F1
#
_entry.id   AF-A0A933VD77-F1
#
_cell.length_a   1.000
_cell.length_b   1.000
_cell.length_c   1.000
_cell.angle_alpha   90.00
_cell.angle_beta   90.00
_cell.angle_gamma   90.00
#
_symmetry.space_group_name_H-M   'P 1'
#
loop_
_entity.id
_entity.type
_entity.pdbx_description
1 polymer ?
#
loop_
_entity_poly.entity_id
_entity_poly.type
_entity_poly.pdbx_seq_one_letter_code
_entity_poly.pdbx_strand_id
1 'polypeptide(L)'
;MTKKQRSTAPQSDQFAPLPDESLGEYLRRLRLIRGMDLGDVSSQTPRNPDSQHVSQSYLSQLELGRAVNPSRERLISLAHVLNVPETWILEKAGFTSGQLTGELDPRDRDLLLRAAQLSKEDRSVLDVIIDSLLLRRKKQ
;
A
#
# COMPACT_ATOMS: atom_id res chain seq x y z
N MET A 1 -30.09 15.80 -36.79
CA MET A 1 -28.63 15.99 -36.89
C MET A 1 -28.00 15.52 -35.58
N THR A 2 -27.01 14.67 -35.69
CA THR A 2 -26.55 13.72 -34.68
C THR A 2 -25.39 14.26 -33.83
N LYS A 3 -25.24 13.70 -32.62
CA LYS A 3 -24.03 13.55 -31.79
C LYS A 3 -23.52 14.75 -30.97
N LYS A 4 -23.59 14.60 -29.65
CA LYS A 4 -22.43 14.15 -28.84
C LYS A 4 -22.91 13.82 -27.42
N GLN A 5 -23.18 12.54 -27.17
CA GLN A 5 -23.22 12.04 -25.80
C GLN A 5 -21.80 12.14 -25.26
N ARG A 6 -21.59 13.03 -24.28
CA ARG A 6 -20.36 13.04 -23.48
C ARG A 6 -20.38 11.78 -22.62
N SER A 7 -19.52 10.84 -22.96
CA SER A 7 -19.27 9.65 -22.17
C SER A 7 -18.62 10.07 -20.85
N THR A 8 -19.40 10.17 -19.79
CA THR A 8 -18.89 10.28 -18.41
C THR A 8 -18.39 8.90 -18.01
N ALA A 9 -17.10 8.65 -18.21
CA ALA A 9 -16.44 7.51 -17.56
C ALA A 9 -16.53 7.69 -16.02
N PRO A 10 -16.69 6.61 -15.25
CA PRO A 10 -16.77 6.71 -13.79
C PRO A 10 -15.43 7.27 -13.25
N GLN A 11 -15.51 8.34 -12.46
CA GLN A 11 -14.37 9.05 -11.86
C GLN A 11 -13.43 8.15 -11.02
N SER A 12 -13.84 6.93 -10.70
CA SER A 12 -13.05 5.94 -9.96
C SER A 12 -11.83 5.41 -10.74
N ASP A 13 -11.89 5.34 -12.07
CA ASP A 13 -10.79 4.79 -12.88
C ASP A 13 -9.58 5.73 -12.95
N GLN A 14 -9.78 7.04 -12.81
CA GLN A 14 -8.68 8.00 -12.99
C GLN A 14 -7.62 7.93 -11.87
N PHE A 15 -7.99 7.39 -10.71
CA PHE A 15 -7.11 7.27 -9.54
C PHE A 15 -6.49 5.89 -9.41
N ALA A 16 -6.95 4.89 -10.17
CA ALA A 16 -6.40 3.55 -10.12
C ALA A 16 -4.94 3.53 -10.62
N PRO A 17 -4.08 2.64 -10.09
CA PRO A 17 -2.74 2.45 -10.61
C PRO A 17 -2.76 1.95 -12.05
N LEU A 18 -1.86 2.49 -12.87
CA LEU A 18 -1.58 1.99 -14.21
C LEU A 18 -0.60 0.81 -14.12
N PRO A 19 -0.68 -0.18 -15.04
CA PRO A 19 0.24 -1.33 -15.04
C PRO A 19 1.71 -0.91 -15.12
N ASP A 20 2.04 -0.01 -16.06
CA ASP A 20 3.43 0.31 -16.42
C ASP A 20 4.04 1.51 -15.66
N GLU A 21 3.27 2.20 -14.81
CA GLU A 21 3.82 3.34 -14.05
C GLU A 21 4.62 2.86 -12.84
N SER A 22 5.68 3.55 -12.47
CA SER A 22 6.38 3.32 -11.21
C SER A 22 5.58 3.88 -10.01
N LEU A 23 5.96 3.50 -8.79
CA LEU A 23 5.41 4.12 -7.58
C LEU A 23 5.55 5.65 -7.60
N GLY A 24 6.71 6.16 -8.00
CA GLY A 24 6.99 7.60 -8.04
C GLY A 24 6.09 8.33 -9.04
N GLU A 25 5.92 7.76 -10.24
CA GLU A 25 5.03 8.30 -11.27
C GLU A 25 3.57 8.27 -10.82
N TYR A 26 3.15 7.18 -10.17
CA TYR A 26 1.80 7.06 -9.62
C TYR A 26 1.50 8.14 -8.57
N LEU A 27 2.38 8.30 -7.58
CA LEU A 27 2.23 9.31 -6.53
C LEU A 27 2.19 10.74 -7.10
N ARG A 28 3.09 11.03 -8.04
CA ARG A 28 3.13 12.33 -8.73
C ARG A 28 1.82 12.59 -9.48
N ARG A 29 1.31 11.59 -10.21
CA ARG A 29 0.06 11.69 -10.96
C ARG A 29 -1.12 11.98 -10.03
N LEU A 30 -1.27 11.23 -8.94
CA LEU A 30 -2.32 11.46 -7.94
C LEU A 30 -2.26 12.89 -7.38
N ARG A 31 -1.07 13.33 -6.99
CA ARG A 31 -0.85 14.68 -6.43
C ARG A 31 -1.30 15.76 -7.42
N LEU A 32 -0.93 15.64 -8.70
CA LEU A 32 -1.31 16.59 -9.74
C LEU A 32 -2.81 16.59 -10.03
N ILE A 33 -3.46 15.42 -10.06
CA ILE A 33 -4.92 15.33 -10.24
C ILE A 33 -5.66 16.02 -9.07
N ARG A 34 -5.08 15.99 -7.87
CA ARG A 34 -5.63 16.65 -6.68
C ARG A 34 -5.27 18.13 -6.56
N GLY A 35 -4.47 18.66 -7.49
CA GLY A 35 -4.04 20.06 -7.46
C GLY A 35 -3.16 20.41 -6.25
N MET A 36 -2.48 19.42 -5.67
CA MET A 36 -1.62 19.60 -4.50
C MET A 36 -0.17 19.83 -4.92
N ASP A 37 0.55 20.70 -4.21
CA ASP A 37 2.00 20.76 -4.29
C ASP A 37 2.68 19.77 -3.31
N LEU A 38 4.01 19.69 -3.35
CA LEU A 38 4.74 18.77 -2.47
C LEU A 38 4.66 19.19 -0.99
N GLY A 39 4.51 20.50 -0.71
CA GLY A 39 4.36 21.05 0.63
C GLY A 39 2.97 20.76 1.21
N ASP A 40 1.93 20.84 0.38
CA ASP A 40 0.55 20.47 0.73
C ASP A 40 0.50 19.01 1.18
N VAL A 41 1.07 18.09 0.40
CA VAL A 41 1.10 16.67 0.76
C VAL A 41 1.90 16.44 2.05
N SER A 42 3.07 17.09 2.18
CA SER A 42 3.91 16.95 3.36
C SER A 42 3.24 17.44 4.64
N SER A 43 2.61 18.62 4.59
CA SER A 43 1.93 19.24 5.72
C SER A 43 0.70 18.46 6.18
N GLN A 44 0.02 17.76 5.26
CA GLN A 44 -1.15 16.94 5.56
C GLN A 44 -0.79 15.53 6.05
N THR A 45 0.48 15.10 5.95
CA THR A 45 0.85 13.76 6.44
C THR A 45 0.74 13.67 7.97
N PRO A 46 -0.05 12.72 8.50
CA PRO A 46 -0.29 12.62 9.93
C PRO A 46 0.98 12.24 10.71
N ARG A 47 0.98 12.64 11.98
CA ARG A 47 1.94 12.21 13.01
C ARG A 47 1.18 11.42 14.06
N ASN A 48 0.83 10.18 13.75
CA ASN A 48 0.16 9.27 14.68
C ASN A 48 0.98 7.96 14.79
N PRO A 49 0.76 7.09 15.78
CA PRO A 49 1.63 5.93 16.01
C PRO A 49 1.67 4.91 14.86
N ASP A 50 0.67 4.92 13.98
CA ASP A 50 0.55 4.01 12.83
C ASP A 50 0.95 4.67 11.49
N SER A 51 1.41 5.93 11.52
CA SER A 51 1.77 6.71 10.33
C SER A 51 3.09 7.44 10.54
N GLN A 52 3.84 7.60 9.45
CA GLN A 52 5.09 8.35 9.50
C GLN A 52 4.97 9.60 8.64
N HIS A 53 5.39 10.74 9.20
CA HIS A 53 5.47 12.00 8.46
C HIS A 53 6.38 11.85 7.24
N VAL A 54 5.93 12.41 6.12
CA VAL A 54 6.66 12.42 4.85
C VAL A 54 7.09 13.86 4.56
N SER A 55 8.40 14.11 4.58
CA SER A 55 8.94 15.43 4.26
C SER A 55 8.80 15.72 2.76
N GLN A 56 8.71 17.01 2.42
CA GLN A 56 8.69 17.48 1.03
C GLN A 56 9.89 16.96 0.21
N SER A 57 11.08 16.96 0.82
CA SER A 57 12.30 16.47 0.18
C SER A 57 12.26 14.97 -0.11
N TYR A 58 11.76 14.18 0.85
CA TYR A 58 11.61 12.74 0.68
C TYR A 58 10.56 12.41 -0.38
N LEU A 59 9.41 13.11 -0.38
CA LEU A 59 8.38 12.94 -1.39
C LEU A 59 8.90 13.25 -2.80
N SER A 60 9.70 14.32 -2.95
CA SER A 60 10.36 14.65 -4.22
C SER A 60 11.31 13.52 -4.68
N GLN A 61 12.13 12.98 -3.78
CA GLN A 61 13.00 11.85 -4.08
C GLN A 61 12.19 10.59 -4.46
N LEU A 62 11.04 10.37 -3.82
CA LEU A 62 10.15 9.25 -4.10
C LEU A 62 9.48 9.39 -5.47
N GLU A 63 8.94 10.56 -5.80
CA GLU A 63 8.35 10.86 -7.12
C GLU A 63 9.36 10.74 -8.27
N LEU A 64 10.65 10.96 -7.99
CA LEU A 64 11.75 10.80 -8.95
C LEU A 64 12.33 9.37 -8.98
N GLY A 65 11.81 8.44 -8.19
CA GLY A 65 12.31 7.06 -8.09
C GLY A 65 13.70 6.94 -7.44
N ARG A 66 14.16 7.98 -6.73
CA ARG A 66 15.46 8.00 -6.03
C ARG A 66 15.39 7.45 -4.61
N ALA A 67 14.23 7.51 -3.97
CA ALA A 67 14.01 6.90 -2.67
C ALA A 67 13.76 5.39 -2.85
N VAL A 68 14.68 4.58 -2.33
CA VAL A 68 14.63 3.11 -2.42
C VAL A 68 13.96 2.57 -1.15
N ASN A 69 13.08 1.57 -1.31
CA ASN A 69 12.40 0.86 -0.20
C ASN A 69 11.71 1.80 0.82
N PRO A 70 10.70 2.57 0.39
CA PRO A 70 9.90 3.37 1.33
C PRO A 70 9.26 2.50 2.40
N SER A 71 9.26 2.97 3.66
CA SER A 71 8.61 2.25 4.77
C SER A 71 7.10 2.17 4.57
N ARG A 72 6.50 1.08 5.05
CA ARG A 72 5.06 0.83 4.94
C ARG A 72 4.24 1.96 5.55
N GLU A 73 4.68 2.48 6.69
CA GLU A 73 4.02 3.55 7.43
C GLU A 73 3.98 4.87 6.64
N ARG A 74 5.04 5.18 5.88
CA ARG A 74 5.05 6.36 4.98
C ARG A 74 4.10 6.19 3.81
N LEU A 75 4.02 4.98 3.25
CA LEU A 75 3.12 4.69 2.14
C LEU A 75 1.66 4.78 2.56
N ILE A 76 1.33 4.33 3.77
CA ILE A 76 0.00 4.48 4.37
C ILE A 76 -0.35 5.97 4.56
N SER A 77 0.58 6.77 5.12
CA SER A 77 0.40 8.22 5.24
C SER A 77 0.07 8.86 3.89
N LEU A 78 0.79 8.46 2.82
CA LEU A 78 0.56 8.98 1.48
C LEU A 78 -0.79 8.56 0.91
N ALA A 79 -1.23 7.32 1.17
CA ALA A 79 -2.55 6.85 0.75
C ALA A 79 -3.68 7.66 1.39
N HIS A 80 -3.56 7.96 2.69
CA HIS A 80 -4.53 8.77 3.41
C HIS A 80 -4.60 10.19 2.87
N VAL A 81 -3.46 10.86 2.71
CA VAL A 81 -3.43 12.25 2.19
C VAL A 81 -3.90 12.32 0.74
N LEU A 82 -3.48 11.35 -0.08
CA LEU A 82 -3.91 11.27 -1.48
C LEU A 82 -5.29 10.61 -1.62
N ASN A 83 -6.00 10.33 -0.51
CA ASN A 83 -7.34 9.74 -0.47
C ASN A 83 -7.53 8.63 -1.51
N VAL A 84 -6.67 7.62 -1.46
CA VAL A 84 -6.73 6.40 -2.27
C VAL A 84 -6.58 5.18 -1.36
N PRO A 85 -7.05 3.99 -1.79
CA PRO A 85 -6.78 2.75 -1.06
C PRO A 85 -5.29 2.54 -0.78
N GLU A 86 -4.94 2.18 0.45
CA GLU A 86 -3.56 1.86 0.85
C GLU A 86 -2.96 0.75 -0.03
N THR A 87 -3.78 -0.25 -0.36
CA THR A 87 -3.39 -1.40 -1.18
C THR A 87 -2.78 -0.97 -2.51
N TRP A 88 -3.32 0.07 -3.16
CA TRP A 88 -2.83 0.56 -4.44
C TRP A 88 -1.40 1.10 -4.38
N ILE A 89 -1.08 1.88 -3.34
CA ILE A 89 0.27 2.42 -3.15
C ILE A 89 1.22 1.31 -2.69
N LEU A 90 0.76 0.44 -1.78
CA LEU A 90 1.53 -0.67 -1.24
C LEU A 90 1.93 -1.67 -2.34
N GLU A 91 1.01 -2.05 -3.23
CA GLU A 91 1.30 -2.95 -4.35
C GLU A 91 2.32 -2.36 -5.32
N LYS A 92 2.19 -1.07 -5.69
CA LYS A 92 3.19 -0.37 -6.53
C LYS A 92 4.55 -0.25 -5.85
N ALA A 93 4.59 -0.26 -4.52
CA ALA A 93 5.80 -0.30 -3.73
C ALA A 93 6.33 -1.72 -3.47
N GLY A 94 5.67 -2.76 -3.98
CA GLY A 94 6.07 -4.17 -3.82
C GLY A 94 5.59 -4.83 -2.52
N PHE A 95 4.74 -4.16 -1.73
CA PHE A 95 4.06 -4.72 -0.56
C PHE A 95 2.76 -5.40 -0.99
N THR A 96 2.84 -6.54 -1.66
CA THR A 96 1.66 -7.32 -2.04
C THR A 96 1.05 -8.00 -0.81
N SER A 97 -0.17 -7.58 -0.44
CA SER A 97 -1.02 -8.33 0.49
C SER A 97 -1.42 -9.65 -0.20
N GLY A 98 -0.76 -10.75 0.17
CA GLY A 98 -1.23 -12.10 -0.20
C GLY A 98 -0.74 -12.64 -1.55
N GLN A 99 0.37 -12.16 -2.09
CA GLN A 99 1.13 -12.93 -3.07
C GLN A 99 2.41 -13.41 -2.41
N LEU A 100 2.40 -14.70 -2.04
CA LEU A 100 3.59 -15.52 -1.87
C LEU A 100 4.25 -15.68 -3.25
N THR A 101 4.74 -14.58 -3.83
CA THR A 101 5.44 -14.56 -5.12
C THR A 101 6.95 -14.64 -4.96
N GLY A 102 7.45 -14.69 -3.72
CA GLY A 102 8.74 -15.29 -3.42
C GLY A 102 8.60 -16.80 -3.36
N GLU A 103 9.58 -17.52 -3.90
CA GLU A 103 9.77 -18.95 -3.63
C GLU A 103 9.71 -19.12 -2.11
N LEU A 104 8.62 -19.70 -1.60
CA LEU A 104 8.46 -19.92 -0.17
C LEU A 104 9.63 -20.75 0.32
N ASP A 105 10.20 -20.40 1.46
CA ASP A 105 11.08 -21.32 2.18
C ASP A 105 10.34 -22.67 2.26
N PRO A 106 10.99 -23.80 1.92
CA PRO A 106 10.41 -25.12 2.10
C PRO A 106 9.68 -25.32 3.44
N ARG A 107 10.14 -24.65 4.51
CA ARG A 107 9.48 -24.66 5.82
C ARG A 107 8.15 -23.91 5.85
N ASP A 108 8.07 -22.74 5.24
CA ASP A 108 6.83 -21.95 5.20
C ASP A 108 5.78 -22.65 4.33
N ARG A 109 6.22 -23.30 3.25
CA ARG A 109 5.35 -24.13 2.42
C ARG A 109 4.80 -25.35 3.19
N ASP A 110 5.64 -26.06 3.94
CA ASP A 110 5.20 -27.16 4.80
C ASP A 110 4.18 -26.69 5.84
N LEU A 111 4.44 -25.55 6.48
CA LEU A 111 3.54 -24.97 7.47
C LEU A 111 2.14 -24.67 6.88
N LEU A 112 2.10 -24.09 5.67
CA LEU A 112 0.84 -23.82 4.97
C LEU A 112 0.06 -25.09 4.64
N LEU A 113 0.75 -26.13 4.15
CA LEU A 113 0.13 -27.43 3.86
C LEU A 113 -0.44 -28.09 5.11
N ARG A 114 0.23 -27.95 6.25
CA ARG A 114 -0.24 -28.47 7.54
C ARG A 114 -1.42 -27.66 8.06
N ALA A 115 -1.37 -26.33 7.97
CA ALA A 115 -2.48 -25.47 8.35
C ALA A 115 -3.75 -25.74 7.52
N ALA A 116 -3.58 -26.06 6.22
CA ALA A 116 -4.68 -26.43 5.33
C ALA A 116 -5.36 -27.76 5.71
N GLN A 117 -4.70 -28.63 6.47
CA GLN A 117 -5.28 -29.90 6.95
C GLN A 117 -6.02 -29.75 8.29
N LEU A 118 -5.86 -28.62 8.98
CA LEU A 118 -6.52 -28.39 10.26
C LEU A 118 -8.03 -28.18 10.11
N SER A 119 -8.77 -28.58 11.14
CA SER A 119 -10.19 -28.27 11.31
C SER A 119 -10.40 -26.76 11.47
N LYS A 120 -11.65 -26.29 11.33
CA LYS A 120 -11.94 -24.85 11.51
C LYS A 120 -11.65 -24.40 12.94
N GLU A 121 -11.93 -25.27 13.90
CA GLU A 121 -11.71 -25.06 15.32
C GLU A 121 -10.21 -24.96 15.61
N ASP A 122 -9.39 -25.86 15.08
CA ASP A 122 -7.94 -25.84 15.29
C ASP A 122 -7.26 -24.65 14.58
N ARG A 123 -7.78 -24.22 13.43
CA ARG A 123 -7.29 -23.00 12.75
C ARG A 123 -7.50 -21.76 13.60
N SER A 124 -8.63 -21.66 14.31
CA SER A 124 -8.89 -20.52 15.20
C SER A 124 -7.87 -20.43 16.34
N VAL A 125 -7.37 -21.57 16.82
CA VAL A 125 -6.28 -21.62 17.81
C VAL A 125 -4.96 -21.16 17.20
N LEU A 126 -4.68 -21.56 15.96
CA LEU A 126 -3.49 -21.12 15.23
C LEU A 126 -3.47 -19.59 15.08
N ASP A 127 -4.60 -18.98 14.73
CA ASP A 127 -4.74 -17.53 14.58
C ASP A 127 -4.38 -16.80 15.89
N VAL A 128 -4.93 -17.26 17.02
CA VAL A 128 -4.61 -16.69 18.35
C VAL A 128 -3.13 -16.83 18.70
N ILE A 129 -2.51 -17.96 18.38
CA ILE A 129 -1.08 -18.17 18.62
C ILE A 129 -0.25 -17.20 17.78
N ILE A 130 -0.55 -17.08 16.49
CA ILE A 130 0.15 -16.17 15.57
C ILE A 130 0.02 -14.73 16.07
N ASP A 131 -1.18 -14.29 16.43
CA ASP A 131 -1.42 -12.95 16.97
C ASP A 131 -0.62 -12.69 18.24
N SER A 132 -0.54 -13.67 19.15
CA SER A 132 0.22 -13.54 20.39
C SER A 132 1.73 -13.39 20.15
N LEU A 133 2.27 -14.11 19.17
CA LEU A 133 3.69 -14.04 18.78
C LEU A 133 4.01 -12.71 18.10
N LEU A 134 3.13 -12.25 17.20
CA LEU A 134 3.26 -10.95 16.54
C LEU A 134 3.18 -9.79 17.55
N LEU A 135 2.29 -9.89 18.53
CA LEU A 135 2.14 -8.88 19.58
C LEU A 135 3.37 -8.81 20.49
N ARG A 136 3.99 -9.96 20.83
CA ARG A 136 5.26 -9.98 21.58
C ARG A 136 6.39 -9.27 20.82
N ARG A 137 6.48 -9.47 19.51
CA ARG A 137 7.52 -8.85 18.68
C ARG A 137 7.40 -7.32 18.61
N LYS A 138 6.18 -6.77 18.69
CA LYS A 138 5.94 -5.31 18.68
C LYS A 138 6.27 -4.61 20.00
N LYS A 139 6.43 -5.35 21.10
CA LYS A 139 6.70 -4.81 22.45
C LYS A 139 8.19 -4.83 22.83
N GLN A 140 9.04 -5.38 21.96
CA GLN A 140 10.50 -5.33 22.07
C GLN A 140 11.03 -4.25 21.14
#